data_AF-A0A7J8XYK8-F1
#
_entry.id   AF-A0A7J8XYK8-F1
#
_cell.length_a   1.000
_cell.length_b   1.000
_cell.length_c   1.000
_cell.angle_alpha   90.00
_cell.angle_beta   90.00
_cell.angle_gamma   90.00
#
_symmetry.space_group_name_H-M   'P 1'
#
loop_
_entity.id
_entity.type
_entity.pdbx_description
1 polymer ?
#
loop_
_entity_poly.entity_id
_entity_poly.type
_entity_poly.pdbx_seq_one_letter_code
_entity_poly.pdbx_strand_id
1 'polypeptide(L)'
;GKRNKKFFWVPAIAPLISVVLSTFFVFITHAEKQGVAIVKHIEKGINPSSVNQIYFTGEYLVKGMRIGVIAGMIALTEAAAIGRTFAAMKDYQIDGNKEMVALGTMNIVGSMTSCYIATGSFSRSAVNFMAGCETAVSNIVMSCVVFLTLEFITPLFKYTPNAILAAIIISAVAGLLDFEAAILIWKIDKFDFLACMGAFLGTVFSSVEIGLLIAVIISFAKILLQVTRPRTAILGKLPGTTVYRNIQQYPEATKVPGILIVRVDSAIYFSNSSYIRERILRWLMDEEEQVKAECQSTIQFLIIEMS
;
A
#
# COMPACT_ATOMS: atom_id res chain seq x y z
N GLY A 1 -11.80 17.60 -14.01
CA GLY A 1 -12.33 17.48 -12.63
C GLY A 1 -11.64 18.39 -11.64
N LYS A 2 -10.32 18.26 -11.43
CA LYS A 2 -9.57 18.91 -10.32
C LYS A 2 -9.49 20.45 -10.34
N ARG A 3 -9.96 21.15 -11.38
CA ARG A 3 -9.67 22.58 -11.60
C ARG A 3 -10.85 23.54 -11.35
N ASN A 4 -12.07 23.05 -11.12
CA ASN A 4 -13.22 23.90 -10.80
C ASN A 4 -14.28 23.16 -9.96
N LYS A 5 -14.50 23.59 -8.70
CA LYS A 5 -15.50 23.00 -7.79
C LYS A 5 -16.94 23.01 -8.36
N LYS A 6 -17.25 23.98 -9.24
CA LYS A 6 -18.58 24.11 -9.87
C LYS A 6 -18.93 23.00 -10.88
N PHE A 7 -17.94 22.30 -11.45
CA PHE A 7 -18.15 21.21 -12.41
C PHE A 7 -17.88 19.82 -11.81
N PHE A 8 -17.90 19.70 -10.48
CA PHE A 8 -17.66 18.45 -9.77
C PHE A 8 -18.69 17.36 -10.09
N TRP A 9 -19.93 17.75 -10.40
CA TRP A 9 -21.02 16.83 -10.74
C TRP A 9 -20.80 16.13 -12.08
N VAL A 10 -20.04 16.74 -13.00
CA VAL A 10 -19.83 16.20 -14.35
C VAL A 10 -19.01 14.89 -14.31
N PRO A 11 -17.84 14.83 -13.64
CA PRO A 11 -17.12 13.56 -13.45
C PRO A 11 -17.90 12.51 -12.65
N ALA A 12 -18.69 12.93 -11.66
CA ALA A 12 -19.41 11.99 -10.79
C ALA A 12 -20.57 11.30 -11.51
N ILE A 13 -21.28 12.03 -12.38
CA ILE A 13 -22.43 11.52 -13.14
C ILE A 13 -21.99 10.96 -14.50
N ALA A 14 -20.80 11.31 -15.00
CA ALA A 14 -20.29 10.85 -16.29
C ALA A 14 -20.42 9.34 -16.52
N PRO A 15 -20.05 8.43 -15.58
CA PRO A 15 -20.23 6.99 -15.79
C PRO A 15 -21.70 6.61 -15.97
N LEU A 16 -22.60 7.19 -15.17
CA LEU A 16 -24.04 6.93 -15.24
C LEU A 16 -24.64 7.42 -16.56
N ILE A 17 -24.37 8.68 -16.94
CA ILE A 17 -24.82 9.25 -18.21
C ILE A 17 -24.27 8.43 -19.39
N SER A 18 -23.00 8.04 -19.31
CA SER A 18 -22.36 7.24 -20.36
C SER A 18 -23.06 5.89 -20.53
N VAL A 19 -23.38 5.20 -19.44
CA VAL A 19 -24.15 3.94 -19.50
C VAL A 19 -25.54 4.16 -20.07
N VAL A 20 -26.27 5.18 -19.61
CA VAL A 20 -27.64 5.48 -20.07
C VAL A 20 -27.65 5.80 -21.57
N LEU A 21 -26.78 6.71 -22.02
CA LEU A 21 -26.69 7.10 -23.43
C LEU A 21 -26.26 5.92 -24.30
N SER A 22 -25.20 5.19 -23.93
CA SER A 22 -24.74 4.04 -24.71
C SER A 22 -25.80 2.94 -24.80
N THR A 23 -26.51 2.66 -23.70
CA THR A 23 -27.61 1.69 -23.70
C THR A 23 -28.76 2.15 -24.59
N PHE A 24 -29.12 3.43 -24.54
CA PHE A 24 -30.17 4.02 -25.39
C PHE A 24 -29.81 3.98 -26.87
N PHE A 25 -28.56 4.30 -27.24
CA PHE A 25 -28.09 4.23 -28.62
C PHE A 25 -28.08 2.79 -29.15
N VAL A 26 -27.59 1.82 -28.36
CA VAL A 26 -27.61 0.41 -28.74
C VAL A 26 -29.05 -0.09 -28.92
N PHE A 27 -29.95 0.32 -28.02
CA PHE A 27 -31.37 -0.03 -28.10
C PHE A 27 -32.04 0.49 -29.38
N ILE A 28 -31.79 1.75 -29.78
CA ILE A 28 -32.36 2.32 -31.01
C ILE A 28 -31.76 1.65 -32.26
N THR A 29 -30.44 1.58 -32.31
CA THR A 29 -29.71 1.13 -33.51
C THR A 29 -29.74 -0.39 -33.70
N HIS A 30 -30.21 -1.14 -32.69
CA HIS A 30 -30.13 -2.60 -32.65
C HIS A 30 -28.72 -3.12 -32.96
N ALA A 31 -27.71 -2.40 -32.45
CA ALA A 31 -26.30 -2.67 -32.73
C ALA A 31 -25.84 -4.05 -32.24
N GLU A 32 -26.61 -4.71 -31.36
CA GLU A 32 -26.38 -6.10 -30.99
C GLU A 32 -26.44 -7.04 -32.20
N LYS A 33 -27.27 -6.74 -33.19
CA LYS A 33 -27.37 -7.52 -34.44
C LYS A 33 -26.19 -7.27 -35.38
N GLN A 34 -25.47 -6.17 -35.18
CA GLN A 34 -24.31 -5.78 -35.96
C GLN A 34 -22.98 -6.25 -35.32
N GLY A 35 -23.04 -7.08 -34.27
CA GLY A 35 -21.87 -7.70 -33.64
C GLY A 35 -21.35 -7.00 -32.39
N VAL A 36 -22.05 -5.97 -31.87
CA VAL A 36 -21.66 -5.35 -30.60
C VAL A 36 -21.93 -6.31 -29.44
N ALA A 37 -20.88 -6.61 -28.67
CA ALA A 37 -20.99 -7.41 -27.45
C ALA A 37 -21.74 -6.62 -26.36
N ILE A 38 -22.91 -7.14 -25.97
CA ILE A 38 -23.75 -6.63 -24.88
C ILE A 38 -23.78 -7.63 -23.72
N VAL A 39 -24.22 -7.19 -22.54
CA VAL A 39 -24.30 -8.02 -21.32
C VAL A 39 -25.28 -9.20 -21.45
N LYS A 40 -26.32 -9.08 -22.30
CA LYS A 40 -27.32 -10.12 -22.69
C LYS A 40 -28.22 -10.65 -21.57
N HIS A 41 -27.68 -11.20 -20.50
CA HIS A 41 -28.48 -11.79 -19.43
C HIS A 41 -27.94 -11.40 -18.07
N ILE A 42 -28.80 -10.77 -17.27
CA ILE A 42 -28.58 -10.55 -15.85
C ILE A 42 -29.78 -11.19 -15.15
N GLU A 43 -29.53 -12.06 -14.18
CA GLU A 43 -30.59 -12.62 -13.36
C GLU A 43 -31.22 -11.51 -12.52
N LYS A 44 -32.55 -11.43 -12.56
CA LYS A 44 -33.29 -10.40 -11.84
C LYS A 44 -33.48 -10.84 -10.38
N GLY A 45 -33.31 -9.90 -9.47
CA GLY A 45 -33.58 -10.10 -8.04
C GLY A 45 -32.33 -10.39 -7.22
N ILE A 46 -32.56 -10.83 -5.99
CA ILE A 46 -31.51 -11.16 -5.03
C ILE A 46 -31.13 -12.62 -5.20
N ASN A 47 -29.83 -12.92 -5.11
CA ASN A 47 -29.38 -14.31 -5.06
C ASN A 47 -30.03 -15.06 -3.89
N PRO A 48 -30.47 -16.32 -4.08
CA PRO A 48 -30.98 -17.14 -3.00
C PRO A 48 -29.88 -17.41 -1.97
N SER A 49 -30.27 -17.80 -0.75
CA SER A 49 -29.31 -18.10 0.31
C SER A 49 -28.42 -19.30 -0.07
N SER A 50 -27.11 -19.12 0.06
CA SER A 50 -26.08 -20.14 -0.22
C SER A 50 -25.55 -20.86 1.01
N VAL A 51 -26.24 -20.75 2.16
CA VAL A 51 -25.79 -21.37 3.42
C VAL A 51 -25.58 -22.89 3.26
N ASN A 52 -26.44 -23.54 2.48
CA ASN A 52 -26.36 -24.99 2.22
C ASN A 52 -25.22 -25.39 1.27
N GLN A 53 -24.52 -24.44 0.67
CA GLN A 53 -23.39 -24.67 -0.25
C GLN A 53 -22.02 -24.49 0.43
N ILE A 54 -21.99 -24.31 1.75
CA ILE A 54 -20.74 -24.19 2.51
C ILE A 54 -20.26 -25.59 2.89
N TYR A 55 -19.23 -26.06 2.20
CA TYR A 55 -18.63 -27.37 2.43
C TYR A 55 -17.48 -27.27 3.45
N PHE A 56 -17.69 -27.83 4.63
CA PHE A 56 -16.66 -27.95 5.67
C PHE A 56 -15.83 -29.23 5.60
N THR A 57 -16.14 -30.14 4.67
CA THR A 57 -15.50 -31.45 4.52
C THR A 57 -15.27 -31.78 3.04
N GLY A 58 -14.18 -32.47 2.70
CA GLY A 58 -13.88 -32.97 1.35
C GLY A 58 -12.65 -32.35 0.69
N GLU A 59 -12.37 -32.74 -0.56
CA GLU A 59 -11.19 -32.31 -1.31
C GLU A 59 -11.14 -30.80 -1.59
N TYR A 60 -12.30 -30.13 -1.62
CA TYR A 60 -12.41 -28.70 -1.86
C TYR A 60 -12.11 -27.86 -0.63
N LEU A 61 -12.11 -28.42 0.59
CA LEU A 61 -11.85 -27.68 1.81
C LEU A 61 -10.45 -27.08 1.82
N VAL A 62 -9.43 -27.90 1.52
CA VAL A 62 -8.03 -27.45 1.54
C VAL A 62 -7.78 -26.39 0.46
N LYS A 63 -8.35 -26.59 -0.74
CA LYS A 63 -8.26 -25.62 -1.83
C LYS A 63 -8.97 -24.31 -1.49
N GLY A 64 -10.18 -24.38 -0.94
CA GLY A 64 -10.99 -23.24 -0.53
C GLY A 64 -10.34 -22.45 0.60
N MET A 65 -9.79 -23.14 1.61
CA MET A 65 -9.05 -22.50 2.71
C MET A 65 -7.82 -21.77 2.18
N ARG A 66 -7.03 -22.38 1.29
CA ARG A 66 -5.86 -21.73 0.69
C ARG A 66 -6.25 -20.46 -0.08
N ILE A 67 -7.25 -20.54 -0.96
CA ILE A 67 -7.72 -19.39 -1.73
C ILE A 67 -8.33 -18.33 -0.81
N GLY A 68 -9.11 -18.73 0.19
CA GLY A 68 -9.76 -17.83 1.14
C GLY A 68 -8.76 -17.05 2.00
N VAL A 69 -7.68 -17.69 2.47
CA VAL A 69 -6.60 -17.01 3.20
C VAL A 69 -5.93 -15.96 2.33
N ILE A 70 -5.58 -16.31 1.09
CA ILE A 70 -4.88 -15.40 0.20
C ILE A 70 -5.78 -14.23 -0.22
N ALA A 71 -7.01 -14.53 -0.64
CA ALA A 71 -7.99 -13.50 -1.00
C ALA A 71 -8.31 -12.59 0.19
N GLY A 72 -8.48 -13.15 1.39
CA GLY A 72 -8.69 -12.40 2.63
C GLY A 72 -7.55 -11.46 2.97
N MET A 73 -6.29 -11.92 2.83
CA MET A 73 -5.11 -11.07 3.01
C MET A 73 -5.08 -9.91 2.01
N ILE A 74 -5.38 -10.18 0.74
CA ILE A 74 -5.41 -9.15 -0.31
C ILE A 74 -6.52 -8.13 -0.02
N ALA A 75 -7.74 -8.60 0.30
CA ALA A 75 -8.87 -7.74 0.61
C ALA A 75 -8.61 -6.87 1.85
N LEU A 76 -8.01 -7.43 2.91
CA LEU A 76 -7.62 -6.68 4.10
C LEU A 76 -6.56 -5.62 3.77
N THR A 77 -5.54 -5.98 2.99
CA THR A 77 -4.45 -5.07 2.63
C THR A 77 -4.96 -3.92 1.76
N GLU A 78 -5.81 -4.21 0.78
CA GLU A 78 -6.43 -3.21 -0.09
C GLU A 78 -7.34 -2.26 0.73
N ALA A 79 -8.24 -2.81 1.55
CA ALA A 79 -9.14 -2.01 2.37
C ALA A 79 -8.38 -1.14 3.38
N ALA A 80 -7.35 -1.68 4.04
CA ALA A 80 -6.52 -0.93 4.97
C ALA A 80 -5.72 0.19 4.29
N ALA A 81 -5.18 -0.06 3.08
CA ALA A 81 -4.47 0.95 2.30
C ALA A 81 -5.39 2.11 1.91
N ILE A 82 -6.60 1.79 1.42
CA ILE A 82 -7.61 2.80 1.07
C ILE A 82 -8.06 3.56 2.32
N GLY A 83 -8.35 2.84 3.40
CA GLY A 83 -8.75 3.44 4.68
C GLY A 83 -7.72 4.44 5.18
N ARG A 84 -6.44 4.06 5.27
CA ARG A 84 -5.35 4.96 5.69
C ARG A 84 -5.21 6.18 4.81
N THR A 85 -5.45 6.04 3.51
CA THR A 85 -5.42 7.16 2.56
C THR A 85 -6.48 8.21 2.90
N PHE A 86 -7.72 7.79 3.17
CA PHE A 86 -8.79 8.71 3.58
C PHE A 86 -8.65 9.22 5.02
N ALA A 87 -8.09 8.40 5.91
CA ALA A 87 -7.74 8.78 7.27
C ALA A 87 -6.76 9.95 7.31
N ALA A 88 -5.70 9.87 6.50
CA ALA A 88 -4.72 10.94 6.36
C ALA A 88 -5.33 12.22 5.76
N MET A 89 -6.34 12.11 4.87
CA MET A 89 -7.00 13.29 4.28
C MET A 89 -7.94 14.02 5.24
N LYS A 90 -8.60 13.31 6.16
CA LYS A 90 -9.55 13.88 7.14
C LYS A 90 -8.95 14.02 8.55
N ASP A 91 -7.68 13.69 8.72
CA ASP A 91 -6.96 13.72 9.99
C ASP A 91 -7.68 12.94 11.12
N TYR A 92 -8.11 11.72 10.82
CA TYR A 92 -8.62 10.79 11.84
C TYR A 92 -7.77 9.53 11.90
N GLN A 93 -7.86 8.81 13.02
CA GLN A 93 -7.15 7.55 13.21
C GLN A 93 -8.06 6.36 12.90
N ILE A 94 -7.52 5.38 12.17
CA ILE A 94 -8.15 4.10 11.92
C ILE A 94 -7.54 3.05 12.84
N ASP A 95 -8.41 2.29 13.48
CA ASP A 95 -8.04 1.09 14.25
C ASP A 95 -8.06 -0.13 13.33
N GLY A 96 -6.88 -0.66 13.01
CA GLY A 96 -6.73 -1.81 12.11
C GLY A 96 -7.40 -3.09 12.63
N ASN A 97 -7.50 -3.26 13.95
CA ASN A 97 -8.17 -4.43 14.52
C ASN A 97 -9.68 -4.36 14.29
N LYS A 98 -10.27 -3.17 14.43
CA LYS A 98 -11.71 -2.96 14.16
C LYS A 98 -12.03 -3.13 12.68
N GLU A 99 -11.17 -2.63 11.79
CA GLU A 99 -11.32 -2.85 10.35
C GLU A 99 -11.23 -4.34 9.98
N MET A 100 -10.29 -5.08 10.57
CA MET A 100 -10.16 -6.52 10.33
C MET A 100 -11.42 -7.29 10.76
N VAL A 101 -11.97 -6.97 11.93
CA VAL A 101 -13.22 -7.57 12.41
C VAL A 101 -14.39 -7.20 11.49
N ALA A 102 -14.52 -5.92 11.12
CA ALA A 102 -15.59 -5.45 10.24
C ALA A 102 -15.57 -6.15 8.87
N LEU A 103 -14.41 -6.22 8.21
CA LEU A 103 -14.24 -6.91 6.93
C LEU A 103 -14.48 -8.42 7.05
N GLY A 104 -14.02 -9.03 8.15
CA GLY A 104 -14.25 -10.45 8.44
C GLY A 104 -15.74 -10.75 8.59
N THR A 105 -16.45 -10.02 9.44
CA THR A 105 -17.89 -10.18 9.65
C THR A 105 -18.67 -9.93 8.36
N MET A 106 -18.31 -8.89 7.59
CA MET A 106 -18.96 -8.58 6.32
C MET A 106 -18.85 -9.72 5.31
N ASN A 107 -17.65 -10.33 5.18
CA ASN A 107 -17.44 -11.44 4.27
C ASN A 107 -18.08 -12.76 4.76
N ILE A 108 -18.13 -12.99 6.08
CA ILE A 108 -18.87 -14.13 6.65
C ILE A 108 -20.35 -14.02 6.29
N VAL A 109 -20.97 -12.86 6.54
CA VAL A 109 -22.38 -12.63 6.18
C VAL A 109 -22.58 -12.72 4.65
N GLY A 110 -21.69 -12.13 3.86
CA GLY A 110 -21.76 -12.19 2.39
C GLY A 110 -21.65 -13.61 1.81
N SER A 111 -20.90 -14.49 2.46
CA SER A 111 -20.77 -15.90 2.04
C SER A 111 -22.09 -16.68 2.12
N MET A 112 -23.02 -16.23 2.97
CA MET A 112 -24.35 -16.83 3.13
C MET A 112 -25.35 -16.38 2.05
N THR A 113 -24.99 -15.36 1.26
CA THR A 113 -25.85 -14.72 0.24
C THR A 113 -25.23 -14.79 -1.17
N SER A 114 -24.39 -15.80 -1.44
CA SER A 114 -23.65 -15.97 -2.70
C SER A 114 -22.79 -14.77 -3.11
N CYS A 115 -22.31 -13.97 -2.15
CA CYS A 115 -21.41 -12.86 -2.45
C CYS A 115 -19.99 -13.36 -2.70
N TYR A 116 -19.29 -12.74 -3.66
CA TYR A 116 -17.84 -12.91 -3.77
C TYR A 116 -17.13 -12.10 -2.68
N ILE A 117 -15.83 -12.31 -2.51
CA ILE A 117 -15.05 -11.59 -1.50
C ILE A 117 -15.16 -10.07 -1.69
N ALA A 118 -15.66 -9.40 -0.66
CA ALA A 118 -15.88 -7.97 -0.68
C ALA A 118 -14.74 -7.24 0.06
N THR A 119 -14.26 -6.17 -0.58
CA THR A 119 -13.08 -5.38 -0.22
C THR A 119 -13.40 -3.88 -0.29
N GLY A 120 -12.47 -3.04 0.16
CA GLY A 120 -12.55 -1.59 0.01
C GLY A 120 -12.42 -1.18 -1.45
N SER A 121 -13.24 -0.24 -1.92
CA SER A 121 -13.20 0.23 -3.31
C SER A 121 -12.74 1.69 -3.37
N PHE A 122 -11.55 1.94 -3.92
CA PHE A 122 -11.00 3.29 -4.02
C PHE A 122 -11.93 4.23 -4.79
N SER A 123 -12.42 3.79 -5.96
CA SER A 123 -13.29 4.60 -6.82
C SER A 123 -14.60 5.00 -6.12
N ARG A 124 -15.30 4.05 -5.47
CA ARG A 124 -16.56 4.33 -4.76
C ARG A 124 -16.33 5.20 -3.53
N SER A 125 -15.30 4.91 -2.74
CA SER A 125 -14.96 5.72 -1.56
C SER A 125 -14.53 7.13 -1.93
N ALA A 126 -13.79 7.31 -3.03
CA ALA A 126 -13.40 8.62 -3.52
C ALA A 126 -14.60 9.45 -3.96
N VAL A 127 -15.54 8.86 -4.70
CA VAL A 127 -16.78 9.57 -5.09
C VAL A 127 -17.61 9.94 -3.87
N ASN A 128 -17.78 9.01 -2.92
CA ASN A 128 -18.53 9.27 -1.69
C ASN A 128 -17.87 10.36 -0.82
N PHE A 129 -16.54 10.34 -0.72
CA PHE A 129 -15.76 11.36 -0.03
C PHE A 129 -15.91 12.73 -0.69
N MET A 130 -15.75 12.78 -2.01
CA MET A 130 -15.88 14.04 -2.76
C MET A 130 -17.31 14.58 -2.77
N ALA A 131 -18.32 13.71 -2.64
CA ALA A 131 -19.72 14.10 -2.47
C ALA A 131 -20.02 14.73 -1.09
N GLY A 132 -19.04 14.77 -0.18
CA GLY A 132 -19.18 15.40 1.14
C GLY A 132 -19.78 14.48 2.20
N CYS A 133 -19.63 13.16 2.05
CA CYS A 133 -20.09 12.22 3.07
C CYS A 133 -19.36 12.42 4.42
N GLU A 134 -20.14 12.42 5.51
CA GLU A 134 -19.63 12.52 6.89
C GLU A 134 -20.00 11.32 7.76
N THR A 135 -21.06 10.58 7.42
CA THR A 135 -21.57 9.46 8.23
C THR A 135 -21.71 8.17 7.43
N ALA A 136 -21.70 7.03 8.13
CA ALA A 136 -21.90 5.71 7.52
C ALA A 136 -23.29 5.52 6.87
N VAL A 137 -24.23 6.44 7.12
CA VAL A 137 -25.58 6.42 6.53
C VAL A 137 -25.52 6.46 4.99
N SER A 138 -24.51 7.09 4.41
CA SER A 138 -24.32 7.08 2.95
C SER A 138 -24.19 5.66 2.39
N ASN A 139 -23.48 4.76 3.09
CA ASN A 139 -23.32 3.38 2.66
C ASN A 139 -24.66 2.60 2.74
N ILE A 140 -25.51 2.91 3.72
CA ILE A 140 -26.85 2.32 3.85
C ILE A 140 -27.72 2.75 2.67
N VAL A 141 -27.75 4.05 2.37
CA VAL A 141 -28.50 4.58 1.22
C VAL A 141 -28.01 3.95 -0.08
N MET A 142 -26.68 3.84 -0.25
CA MET A 142 -26.08 3.21 -1.43
C MET A 142 -26.51 1.74 -1.57
N SER A 143 -26.54 0.99 -0.46
CA SER A 143 -27.01 -0.41 -0.46
C SER A 143 -28.49 -0.51 -0.84
N CYS A 144 -29.36 0.35 -0.31
CA CYS A 144 -30.77 0.40 -0.68
C CYS A 144 -30.98 0.74 -2.17
N VAL A 145 -30.19 1.67 -2.72
CA VAL A 145 -30.26 2.00 -4.15
C VAL A 145 -29.82 0.83 -5.01
N VAL A 146 -28.74 0.13 -4.64
CA VAL A 146 -28.30 -1.08 -5.35
C VAL A 146 -29.38 -2.17 -5.29
N PHE A 147 -29.99 -2.38 -4.12
CA PHE A 147 -31.08 -3.32 -3.95
C PHE A 147 -32.27 -3.01 -4.89
N LEU A 148 -32.74 -1.76 -4.92
CA LEU A 148 -33.81 -1.33 -5.83
C LEU A 148 -33.41 -1.46 -7.30
N THR A 149 -32.14 -1.21 -7.61
CA THR A 149 -31.61 -1.34 -8.97
C THR A 149 -31.66 -2.81 -9.45
N LEU A 150 -31.30 -3.76 -8.58
CA LEU A 150 -31.37 -5.19 -8.88
C LEU A 150 -32.80 -5.69 -9.07
N GLU A 151 -33.75 -5.14 -8.32
CA GLU A 151 -35.15 -5.56 -8.38
C GLU A 151 -35.95 -4.89 -9.51
N PHE A 152 -35.67 -3.64 -9.86
CA PHE A 152 -36.50 -2.90 -10.84
C PHE A 152 -35.76 -2.53 -12.12
N ILE A 153 -34.47 -2.24 -12.05
CA ILE A 153 -33.70 -1.62 -13.15
C ILE A 153 -32.86 -2.63 -13.94
N THR A 154 -32.58 -3.82 -13.39
CA THR A 154 -31.87 -4.93 -14.06
C THR A 154 -32.22 -5.16 -15.53
N PRO A 155 -33.50 -5.20 -15.98
CA PRO A 155 -33.80 -5.41 -17.40
C PRO A 155 -33.26 -4.30 -18.33
N LEU A 156 -33.05 -3.07 -17.84
CA LEU A 156 -32.49 -1.99 -18.64
C LEU A 156 -31.01 -2.24 -18.99
N PHE A 157 -30.26 -2.90 -18.12
CA PHE A 157 -28.82 -3.15 -18.33
C PHE A 157 -28.53 -4.23 -19.38
N LYS A 158 -29.55 -4.95 -19.86
CA LYS A 158 -29.40 -6.01 -20.88
C LYS A 158 -28.76 -5.51 -22.18
N TYR A 159 -29.06 -4.27 -22.55
CA TYR A 159 -28.57 -3.63 -23.78
C TYR A 159 -27.30 -2.82 -23.58
N THR A 160 -26.71 -2.84 -22.38
CA THR A 160 -25.48 -2.10 -22.11
C THR A 160 -24.31 -2.75 -22.87
N PRO A 161 -23.55 -1.98 -23.68
CA PRO A 161 -22.43 -2.52 -24.44
C PRO A 161 -21.19 -2.73 -23.56
N ASN A 162 -20.47 -3.82 -23.76
CA ASN A 162 -19.23 -4.10 -23.02
C ASN A 162 -18.16 -3.02 -23.23
N ALA A 163 -18.18 -2.34 -24.39
CA ALA A 163 -17.28 -1.25 -24.71
C ALA A 163 -17.38 -0.08 -23.71
N ILE A 164 -18.60 0.27 -23.25
CA ILE A 164 -18.76 1.38 -22.30
C ILE A 164 -18.29 0.99 -20.91
N LEU A 165 -18.53 -0.27 -20.52
CA LEU A 165 -18.02 -0.80 -19.26
C LEU A 165 -16.49 -0.81 -19.25
N ALA A 166 -15.85 -1.24 -20.35
CA ALA A 166 -14.40 -1.18 -20.50
C ALA A 166 -13.85 0.25 -20.44
N ALA A 167 -14.51 1.20 -21.12
CA ALA A 167 -14.11 2.61 -21.08
C ALA A 167 -14.19 3.21 -19.66
N ILE A 168 -15.23 2.87 -18.89
CA ILE A 168 -15.37 3.30 -17.49
C ILE A 168 -14.25 2.72 -16.63
N ILE A 169 -13.91 1.43 -16.80
CA ILE A 169 -12.82 0.79 -16.05
C ILE A 169 -11.48 1.46 -16.38
N ILE A 170 -11.15 1.64 -17.67
CA ILE A 170 -9.91 2.29 -18.11
C ILE A 170 -9.82 3.71 -17.55
N SER A 171 -10.91 4.49 -17.64
CA SER A 171 -10.94 5.85 -17.09
C SER A 171 -10.77 5.89 -15.57
N ALA A 172 -11.29 4.90 -14.84
CA ALA A 172 -11.16 4.83 -13.39
C ALA A 172 -9.73 4.45 -12.97
N VAL A 173 -9.11 3.47 -13.65
CA VAL A 173 -7.76 3.00 -13.35
C VAL A 173 -6.69 4.01 -13.77
N ALA A 174 -6.91 4.76 -14.85
CA ALA A 174 -5.97 5.79 -15.30
C ALA A 174 -5.71 6.86 -14.22
N GLY A 175 -6.72 7.18 -13.39
CA GLY A 175 -6.57 8.12 -12.29
C GLY A 175 -5.83 7.57 -11.06
N LEU A 176 -5.60 6.26 -11.02
CA LEU A 176 -4.94 5.55 -9.92
C LEU A 176 -3.42 5.44 -10.12
N LEU A 177 -2.93 5.67 -11.35
CA LEU A 177 -1.51 5.62 -11.68
C LEU A 177 -0.83 6.92 -11.24
N ASP A 178 -0.03 6.83 -10.17
CA ASP A 178 0.76 7.95 -9.65
C ASP A 178 2.25 7.77 -10.01
N PHE A 179 2.63 8.29 -11.18
CA PHE A 179 4.01 8.25 -11.65
C PHE A 179 4.93 9.19 -10.87
N GLU A 180 4.39 10.29 -10.33
CA GLU A 180 5.17 11.25 -9.55
C GLU A 180 5.62 10.62 -8.22
N ALA A 181 4.73 9.88 -7.56
CA ALA A 181 5.07 9.12 -6.36
C ALA A 181 6.17 8.09 -6.63
N ALA A 182 6.11 7.36 -7.74
CA ALA A 182 7.15 6.38 -8.10
C ALA A 182 8.53 7.04 -8.32
N ILE A 183 8.56 8.21 -8.98
CA ILE A 183 9.78 8.99 -9.20
C ILE A 183 10.31 9.55 -7.87
N LEU A 184 9.43 9.99 -6.98
CA LEU A 184 9.80 10.49 -5.66
C LEU A 184 10.47 9.39 -4.82
N ILE A 185 9.89 8.18 -4.81
CA ILE A 185 10.47 7.02 -4.12
C ILE A 185 11.86 6.71 -4.66
N TRP A 186 12.06 6.72 -5.99
CA TRP A 186 13.39 6.53 -6.59
C TRP A 186 14.43 7.55 -6.14
N LYS A 187 14.03 8.82 -5.95
CA LYS A 187 14.93 9.89 -5.49
C LYS A 187 15.28 9.77 -4.00
N ILE A 188 14.36 9.26 -3.18
CA ILE A 188 14.53 9.17 -1.73
C ILE A 188 15.24 7.87 -1.34
N ASP A 189 14.71 6.71 -1.74
CA ASP A 189 15.24 5.40 -1.35
C ASP A 189 15.12 4.38 -2.48
N LYS A 190 16.28 3.95 -2.98
CA LYS A 190 16.39 2.97 -4.07
C LYS A 190 15.90 1.58 -3.65
N PHE A 191 15.98 1.20 -2.38
CA PHE A 191 15.50 -0.10 -1.91
C PHE A 191 13.97 -0.15 -1.87
N ASP A 192 13.32 0.95 -1.47
CA ASP A 192 11.85 1.03 -1.51
C ASP A 192 11.34 1.08 -2.95
N PHE A 193 12.07 1.73 -3.86
CA PHE A 193 11.74 1.65 -5.28
C PHE A 193 11.88 0.22 -5.82
N LEU A 194 12.92 -0.52 -5.40
CA LEU A 194 13.09 -1.92 -5.79
C LEU A 194 11.93 -2.79 -5.30
N ALA A 195 11.46 -2.59 -4.07
CA ALA A 195 10.29 -3.27 -3.54
C ALA A 195 9.03 -2.93 -4.35
N CYS A 196 8.83 -1.65 -4.69
CA CYS A 196 7.71 -1.17 -5.50
C CYS A 196 7.73 -1.76 -6.93
N MET A 197 8.88 -1.72 -7.60
CA MET A 197 9.06 -2.28 -8.93
C MET A 197 8.94 -3.80 -8.92
N GLY A 198 9.45 -4.47 -7.88
CA GLY A 198 9.28 -5.90 -7.66
C GLY A 198 7.81 -6.30 -7.52
N ALA A 199 7.03 -5.51 -6.77
CA ALA A 199 5.59 -5.68 -6.68
C ALA A 199 4.90 -5.51 -8.05
N PHE A 200 5.23 -4.44 -8.77
CA PHE A 200 4.66 -4.13 -10.07
C PHE A 200 4.95 -5.23 -11.09
N LEU A 201 6.21 -5.58 -11.30
CA LEU A 201 6.60 -6.62 -12.26
C LEU A 201 6.06 -8.00 -11.83
N GLY A 202 6.10 -8.31 -10.52
CA GLY A 202 5.57 -9.57 -10.00
C GLY A 202 4.07 -9.74 -10.22
N THR A 203 3.29 -8.66 -10.04
CA THR A 203 1.84 -8.69 -10.30
C THR A 203 1.50 -8.75 -11.79
N VAL A 204 2.23 -8.02 -12.65
CA VAL A 204 1.99 -7.97 -14.10
C VAL A 204 2.35 -9.28 -14.80
N PHE A 205 3.49 -9.89 -14.46
CA PHE A 205 3.99 -11.08 -15.17
C PHE A 205 3.57 -12.40 -14.54
N SER A 206 3.12 -12.41 -13.29
CA SER A 206 2.80 -13.64 -12.58
C SER A 206 1.43 -13.60 -11.92
N SER A 207 1.32 -13.06 -10.71
CA SER A 207 0.05 -12.94 -10.00
C SER A 207 0.17 -11.88 -8.90
N VAL A 208 -0.99 -11.37 -8.44
CA VAL A 208 -1.05 -10.43 -7.32
C VAL A 208 -0.36 -10.99 -6.07
N GLU A 209 -0.53 -12.30 -5.82
CA GLU A 209 0.05 -13.02 -4.69
C GLU A 209 1.58 -12.99 -4.72
N ILE A 210 2.16 -13.27 -5.88
CA ILE A 210 3.62 -13.33 -6.06
C ILE A 210 4.23 -11.93 -6.00
N GLY A 211 3.58 -10.93 -6.62
CA GLY A 211 4.04 -9.55 -6.52
C GLY A 211 4.04 -9.03 -5.08
N LEU A 212 3.01 -9.33 -4.30
CA LEU A 212 2.96 -8.96 -2.88
C LEU A 212 4.07 -9.66 -2.08
N LEU A 213 4.29 -10.96 -2.31
CA LEU A 213 5.34 -11.72 -1.64
C LEU A 213 6.74 -11.15 -1.93
N ILE A 214 7.03 -10.81 -3.19
CA ILE A 214 8.29 -10.17 -3.59
C ILE A 214 8.49 -8.85 -2.84
N ALA A 215 7.46 -8.01 -2.78
CA ALA A 215 7.51 -6.72 -2.10
C ALA A 215 7.83 -6.90 -0.60
N VAL A 216 7.12 -7.81 0.08
CA VAL A 216 7.31 -8.10 1.50
C VAL A 216 8.72 -8.62 1.78
N ILE A 217 9.24 -9.54 0.97
CA ILE A 217 10.59 -10.07 1.14
C ILE A 217 11.63 -8.96 0.99
N ILE A 218 11.51 -8.09 -0.02
CA ILE A 218 12.46 -6.99 -0.24
C ILE A 218 12.40 -5.99 0.94
N SER A 219 11.19 -5.61 1.37
CA SER A 219 11.02 -4.72 2.53
C SER A 219 11.57 -5.33 3.82
N PHE A 220 11.34 -6.62 4.06
CA PHE A 220 11.88 -7.31 5.22
C PHE A 220 13.40 -7.41 5.17
N ALA A 221 13.97 -7.75 4.01
CA ALA A 221 15.41 -7.77 3.80
C ALA A 221 16.04 -6.39 4.03
N LYS A 222 15.40 -5.31 3.57
CA LYS A 222 15.84 -3.93 3.83
C LYS A 222 15.88 -3.63 5.33
N ILE A 223 14.81 -3.95 6.07
CA ILE A 223 14.75 -3.75 7.52
C ILE A 223 15.86 -4.55 8.21
N LEU A 224 16.06 -5.80 7.83
CA LEU A 224 17.10 -6.65 8.40
C LEU A 224 18.50 -6.10 8.13
N LEU A 225 18.76 -5.59 6.91
CA LEU A 225 20.02 -4.93 6.57
C LEU A 225 20.24 -3.66 7.39
N GLN A 226 19.21 -2.86 7.61
CA GLN A 226 19.29 -1.64 8.40
C GLN A 226 19.55 -1.91 9.89
N VAL A 227 18.94 -2.97 10.44
CA VAL A 227 19.14 -3.38 11.84
C VAL A 227 20.51 -4.03 12.05
N THR A 228 20.98 -4.82 11.08
CA THR A 228 22.28 -5.51 11.17
C THR A 228 23.48 -4.59 10.91
N ARG A 229 23.31 -3.54 10.10
CA ARG A 229 24.35 -2.55 9.78
C ARG A 229 23.92 -1.14 10.18
N PRO A 230 23.88 -0.85 11.49
CA PRO A 230 23.53 0.48 11.95
C PRO A 230 24.58 1.50 11.53
N ARG A 231 24.17 2.78 11.50
CA ARG A 231 25.10 3.88 11.29
C ARG A 231 25.97 4.05 12.52
N THR A 232 27.26 4.13 12.28
CA THR A 232 28.29 4.36 13.28
C THR A 232 29.07 5.59 12.83
N ALA A 233 29.39 6.50 13.75
CA ALA A 233 30.09 7.74 13.44
C ALA A 233 31.26 7.98 14.40
N ILE A 234 32.35 8.54 13.89
CA ILE A 234 33.46 9.03 14.71
C ILE A 234 33.18 10.47 15.09
N LEU A 235 33.28 10.77 16.39
CA LEU A 235 32.99 12.08 16.95
C LEU A 235 34.27 12.89 17.17
N GLY A 236 34.23 14.16 16.78
CA GLY A 236 35.26 15.16 17.07
C GLY A 236 34.67 16.33 17.86
N LYS A 237 35.52 17.08 18.54
CA LYS A 237 35.13 18.25 19.34
C LYS A 237 35.08 19.49 18.45
N LEU A 238 34.00 20.26 18.54
CA LEU A 238 33.94 21.57 17.88
C LEU A 238 34.82 22.59 18.64
N PRO A 239 35.64 23.40 17.94
CA PRO A 239 36.47 24.41 18.58
C PRO A 239 35.62 25.43 19.35
N GLY A 240 36.04 25.77 20.57
CA GLY A 240 35.34 26.75 21.42
C GLY A 240 34.05 26.24 22.08
N THR A 241 33.67 24.97 21.91
CA THR A 241 32.46 24.40 22.54
C THR A 241 32.74 23.08 23.26
N THR A 242 31.78 22.60 24.05
CA THR A 242 31.79 21.27 24.68
C THR A 242 31.06 20.21 23.85
N VAL A 243 30.69 20.53 22.60
CA VAL A 243 29.86 19.67 21.76
C VAL A 243 30.72 18.77 20.88
N TYR A 244 30.36 17.48 20.84
CA TYR A 244 30.96 16.49 19.96
C TYR A 244 30.04 16.23 18.76
N ARG A 245 30.60 16.25 17.55
CA ARG A 245 29.87 16.03 16.30
C ARG A 245 30.65 15.14 15.34
N ASN A 246 29.92 14.54 14.40
CA ASN A 246 30.52 13.66 13.40
C ASN A 246 31.52 14.45 12.53
N ILE A 247 32.77 14.00 12.50
CA ILE A 247 33.88 14.65 11.78
C ILE A 247 33.62 14.67 10.27
N GLN A 248 32.93 13.66 9.72
CA GLN A 248 32.60 13.61 8.30
C GLN A 248 31.56 14.66 7.90
N GLN A 249 30.69 15.06 8.84
CA GLN A 249 29.65 16.06 8.59
C GLN A 249 30.13 17.48 8.91
N TYR A 250 30.98 17.62 9.93
CA TYR A 250 31.53 18.89 10.39
C TYR A 250 33.06 18.86 10.29
N PRO A 251 33.65 19.36 9.19
CA PRO A 251 35.10 19.33 8.99
C PRO A 251 35.87 20.21 9.99
N GLU A 252 35.18 21.14 10.67
CA GLU A 252 35.74 21.95 11.76
C GLU A 252 35.93 21.16 13.07
N ALA A 253 35.32 19.97 13.19
CA ALA A 253 35.44 19.14 14.39
C ALA A 253 36.81 18.47 14.43
N THR A 254 37.59 18.76 15.47
CA THR A 254 38.93 18.20 15.66
C THR A 254 38.91 16.99 16.58
N LYS A 255 39.71 15.96 16.24
CA LYS A 255 39.92 14.81 17.12
C LYS A 255 40.72 15.24 18.34
N VAL A 256 40.45 14.61 19.48
CA VAL A 256 41.24 14.82 20.70
C VAL A 256 42.40 13.82 20.69
N PRO A 257 43.67 14.26 20.77
CA PRO A 257 44.81 13.36 20.77
C PRO A 257 44.69 12.30 21.89
N GLY A 258 44.93 11.03 21.54
CA GLY A 258 44.87 9.91 22.49
C GLY A 258 43.47 9.39 22.84
N ILE A 259 42.38 9.97 22.32
CA ILE A 259 41.00 9.54 22.60
C ILE A 259 40.23 9.29 21.31
N LEU A 260 39.67 8.09 21.16
CA LEU A 260 38.75 7.75 20.08
C LEU A 260 37.31 7.71 20.60
N ILE A 261 36.44 8.56 20.05
CA ILE A 261 35.02 8.61 20.43
C ILE A 261 34.17 8.09 19.27
N VAL A 262 33.45 7.01 19.51
CA VAL A 262 32.58 6.36 18.52
C VAL A 262 31.15 6.41 18.99
N ARG A 263 30.26 6.92 18.15
CA ARG A 263 28.81 6.86 18.34
C ARG A 263 28.20 5.72 17.57
N VAL A 264 27.33 4.95 18.24
CA VAL A 264 26.51 3.90 17.65
C VAL A 264 25.06 4.37 17.67
N ASP A 265 24.50 4.72 16.51
CA ASP A 265 23.13 5.25 16.39
C ASP A 265 22.05 4.14 16.44
N SER A 266 22.25 3.09 17.25
CA SER A 266 21.30 1.98 17.37
C SER A 266 21.50 1.15 18.63
N ALA A 267 20.43 0.53 19.12
CA ALA A 267 20.52 -0.53 20.12
C ALA A 267 21.36 -1.73 19.61
N ILE A 268 22.13 -2.33 20.51
CA ILE A 268 22.95 -3.51 20.21
C ILE A 268 22.10 -4.77 20.40
N TYR A 269 21.94 -5.52 19.32
CA TYR A 269 21.30 -6.82 19.26
C TYR A 269 22.34 -7.90 18.93
N PHE A 270 21.97 -9.17 19.16
CA PHE A 270 22.78 -10.30 18.70
C PHE A 270 23.11 -10.23 17.19
N SER A 271 22.21 -9.68 16.39
CA SER A 271 22.36 -9.59 14.93
C SER A 271 23.36 -8.53 14.47
N ASN A 272 23.66 -7.50 15.28
CA ASN A 272 24.57 -6.41 14.90
C ASN A 272 25.84 -6.33 15.75
N SER A 273 25.92 -7.06 16.88
CA SER A 273 27.04 -6.99 17.81
C SER A 273 28.39 -7.31 17.17
N SER A 274 28.45 -8.34 16.32
CA SER A 274 29.68 -8.72 15.61
C SER A 274 30.11 -7.64 14.62
N TYR A 275 29.16 -7.06 13.88
CA TYR A 275 29.43 -5.99 12.92
C TYR A 275 29.95 -4.73 13.61
N ILE A 276 29.32 -4.31 14.71
CA ILE A 276 29.73 -3.14 15.49
C ILE A 276 31.14 -3.36 16.05
N ARG A 277 31.41 -4.53 16.66
CA ARG A 277 32.72 -4.87 17.20
C ARG A 277 33.80 -4.81 16.12
N GLU A 278 33.60 -5.46 14.98
CA GLU A 278 34.56 -5.43 13.87
C GLU A 278 34.75 -4.04 13.28
N ARG A 279 33.72 -3.19 13.29
CA ARG A 279 33.81 -1.82 12.80
C ARG A 279 34.63 -0.94 13.76
N ILE A 280 34.36 -1.04 15.06
CA ILE A 280 35.10 -0.30 16.09
C ILE A 280 36.57 -0.71 16.10
N LEU A 281 36.85 -2.03 16.03
CA LEU A 281 38.22 -2.53 15.98
C LEU A 281 38.98 -2.04 14.74
N ARG A 282 38.32 -2.01 13.57
CA ARG A 282 38.93 -1.45 12.35
C ARG A 282 39.30 0.02 12.51
N TRP A 283 38.41 0.83 13.06
CA TRP A 283 38.73 2.24 13.31
C TRP A 283 39.85 2.43 14.31
N LEU A 284 39.91 1.59 15.34
CA LEU A 284 41.01 1.64 16.30
C LEU A 284 42.35 1.32 15.63
N MET A 285 42.39 0.32 14.75
CA MET A 285 43.59 -0.01 13.96
C MET A 285 43.98 1.11 12.99
N ASP A 286 43.02 1.67 12.25
CA ASP A 286 43.28 2.76 11.29
C ASP A 286 43.85 4.01 11.99
N GLU A 287 43.33 4.37 13.17
CA GLU A 287 43.84 5.49 13.96
C GLU A 287 45.22 5.20 14.56
N GLU A 288 45.48 3.97 15.05
CA GLU A 288 46.80 3.60 15.55
C GLU A 288 47.89 3.67 14.47
N GLU A 289 47.56 3.32 13.23
CA GLU A 289 48.48 3.48 12.09
C GLU A 289 48.77 4.96 11.79
N GLN A 290 47.74 5.82 11.79
CA GLN A 290 47.91 7.27 11.59
C GLN A 290 48.76 7.90 12.70
N VAL A 291 48.48 7.56 13.95
CA VAL A 291 49.23 8.07 15.12
C VAL A 291 50.70 7.63 15.08
N LYS A 292 50.99 6.40 14.65
CA LYS A 292 52.36 5.91 14.44
C LYS A 292 53.07 6.67 13.32
N ALA A 293 52.38 6.99 12.23
CA ALA A 293 52.93 7.77 11.12
C ALA A 293 53.23 9.22 11.52
N GLU A 294 52.41 9.80 12.41
CA GLU A 294 52.57 11.18 12.90
C GLU A 294 53.47 11.30 14.15
N CYS A 295 54.07 10.20 14.64
CA CYS A 295 54.86 10.15 15.88
C CYS A 295 54.13 10.73 17.11
N GLN A 296 52.81 10.58 17.16
CA GLN A 296 51.96 11.07 18.25
C GLN A 296 51.72 10.00 19.32
N SER A 297 51.15 10.41 20.46
CA SER A 297 50.79 9.52 21.56
C SER A 297 49.75 8.48 21.14
N THR A 298 50.01 7.20 21.45
CA THR A 298 49.08 6.08 21.21
C THR A 298 47.71 6.34 21.84
N ILE A 299 46.65 5.77 21.25
CA ILE A 299 45.29 5.85 21.78
C ILE A 299 45.27 5.26 23.19
N GLN A 300 44.81 6.03 24.18
CA GLN A 300 44.72 5.61 25.58
C GLN A 300 43.28 5.27 25.99
N PHE A 301 42.29 5.94 25.39
CA PHE A 301 40.88 5.76 25.75
C PHE A 301 39.97 5.62 24.52
N LEU A 302 39.07 4.64 24.57
CA LEU A 302 37.96 4.46 23.63
C LEU A 302 36.65 4.78 24.35
N ILE A 303 35.93 5.78 23.86
CA ILE A 303 34.61 6.16 24.38
C ILE A 303 33.56 5.71 23.38
N ILE A 304 32.66 4.84 23.80
CA ILE A 304 31.53 4.39 22.98
C ILE A 304 30.27 5.10 23.48
N GLU A 305 29.77 6.02 22.68
CA GLU A 305 28.50 6.69 22.93
C GLU A 305 27.35 5.84 22.35
N MET A 306 26.44 5.40 23.22
CA MET A 306 25.28 4.56 22.87
C MET A 306 23.93 5.29 23.02
N SER A 307 23.95 6.62 22.90
CA SER A 307 22.79 7.53 23.03
C SER A 307 21.80 7.46 21.86
#